data_AF-A0AA39AFK6-F1
#
_entry.id   AF-A0AA39AFK6-F1
#
_cell.length_a   1.000
_cell.length_b   1.000
_cell.length_c   1.000
_cell.angle_alpha   90.00
_cell.angle_beta   90.00
_cell.angle_gamma   90.00
#
_symmetry.space_group_name_H-M   'P 1'
#
loop_
_entity.id
_entity.type
_entity.pdbx_description
1 polymer ?
#
loop_
_entity_poly.entity_id
_entity_poly.type
_entity_poly.pdbx_seq_one_letter_code
_entity_poly.pdbx_strand_id
1 'polypeptide(L)'
;MWVLGTVSCVLLSFLNQFFWYRTEPLTISAISAQIAVVPLGRLMAAKITERVFFKGTPWEFTLNPGPFNVKEHVLITIFANSGAGTVYAIHVVTVVKVFYKKHISFFVSLIVVITTQVLGFGWAGIFRRYLVEPAAMWWPANLVQVSLFRALHEKEERPKGGVTRTQFFLIAFICSFAYYVFPGYMFEMLTSLSWICWIFPTSVLAQQLGSGLYGLGIAAVGLDWSTISAYLGSPLASPWFATANVAVGFVFVMYVLTPICYWLNVYKAKTFPIFSDDLFTSTGQEYNISTIITSDFHLNITAYEEEGPLYLSTFFAMTYGVGFAALTATAVHVLLFHGREIWEQSKSSFKETGMDIHTRLMRRYKQVPEWWFWSILVANIAFTIFACQYYNDQLQLPWWGVLLACAIAIVFTLPIGIITAITNQTPGLNIITEYIIGYIYPGYPVANMCFKVYGYISMTQAVTFLQDFKLGHYMKIPPRTMFMAQVSVPNTLIN
;
A
#
# COMPACT_ATOMS: atom_id res chain seq x y z
N MET A 1 21.41 -14.82 1.14
CA MET A 1 20.01 -14.45 0.77
C MET A 1 19.05 -14.58 1.94
N TRP A 2 18.65 -15.81 2.35
CA TRP A 2 17.61 -16.04 3.36
C TRP A 2 17.79 -15.27 4.67
N VAL A 3 18.97 -15.34 5.28
CA VAL A 3 19.23 -14.65 6.57
C VAL A 3 19.05 -13.13 6.45
N LEU A 4 19.73 -12.49 5.46
CA LEU A 4 19.62 -11.05 5.25
C LEU A 4 18.18 -10.64 4.86
N GLY A 5 17.52 -11.44 4.01
CA GLY A 5 16.13 -11.21 3.61
C GLY A 5 15.17 -11.24 4.78
N THR A 6 15.21 -12.30 5.60
CA THR A 6 14.34 -12.43 6.77
C THR A 6 14.63 -11.33 7.80
N VAL A 7 15.90 -11.02 8.09
CA VAL A 7 16.25 -9.94 9.04
C VAL A 7 15.76 -8.58 8.54
N SER A 8 15.97 -8.27 7.25
CA SER A 8 15.44 -7.02 6.67
C SER A 8 13.92 -6.98 6.71
N CYS A 9 13.24 -8.09 6.41
CA CYS A 9 11.78 -8.18 6.50
C CYS A 9 11.28 -7.91 7.93
N VAL A 10 11.87 -8.56 8.94
CA VAL A 10 11.53 -8.37 10.36
C VAL A 10 11.70 -6.91 10.78
N LEU A 11 12.86 -6.33 10.47
CA LEU A 11 13.19 -4.97 10.87
C LEU A 11 12.27 -3.94 10.19
N LEU A 12 12.03 -4.06 8.88
CA LEU A 12 11.14 -3.15 8.17
C LEU A 12 9.71 -3.25 8.69
N SER A 13 9.22 -4.46 8.92
CA SER A 13 7.87 -4.71 9.42
C SER A 13 7.66 -4.07 10.79
N PHE A 14 8.58 -4.31 11.73
CA PHE A 14 8.54 -3.72 13.06
C PHE A 14 8.62 -2.19 13.01
N LEU A 15 9.60 -1.63 12.28
CA LEU A 15 9.80 -0.18 12.22
C LEU A 15 8.60 0.53 11.57
N ASN A 16 8.09 0.01 10.46
CA ASN A 16 6.94 0.62 9.77
C ASN A 16 5.68 0.52 10.61
N GLN A 17 5.45 -0.60 11.29
CA GLN A 17 4.29 -0.73 12.18
C GLN A 17 4.41 0.20 13.41
N PHE A 18 5.62 0.39 13.93
CA PHE A 18 5.89 1.30 15.05
C PHE A 18 5.69 2.76 14.66
N PHE A 19 6.24 3.19 13.51
CA PHE A 19 6.13 4.57 13.03
C PHE A 19 4.72 4.94 12.53
N TRP A 20 3.88 3.95 12.23
CA TRP A 20 2.52 4.17 11.76
C TRP A 20 1.62 4.87 12.78
N TYR A 21 1.88 4.72 14.09
CA TYR A 21 1.11 5.37 15.15
C TYR A 21 1.51 6.82 15.42
N ARG A 22 2.43 7.40 14.62
CA ARG A 22 2.76 8.82 14.68
C ARG A 22 1.66 9.65 14.01
N THR A 23 1.52 10.90 14.46
CA THR A 23 0.65 11.90 13.81
C THR A 23 0.99 12.07 12.33
N GLU A 24 2.30 12.12 12.02
CA GLU A 24 2.82 12.05 10.65
C GLU A 24 3.52 10.70 10.44
N PRO A 25 2.88 9.73 9.76
CA PRO A 25 3.42 8.39 9.63
C PRO A 25 4.68 8.39 8.76
N LEU A 26 5.76 7.80 9.27
CA LEU A 26 6.99 7.60 8.52
C LEU A 26 7.02 6.18 7.96
N THR A 27 7.15 6.05 6.64
CA THR A 27 7.27 4.74 5.98
C THR A 27 8.69 4.53 5.45
N ILE A 28 9.37 3.51 5.96
CA ILE A 28 10.66 3.06 5.47
C ILE A 28 10.43 2.11 4.30
N SER A 29 10.79 2.56 3.11
CA SER A 29 10.65 1.77 1.89
C SER A 29 11.68 0.62 1.79
N ALA A 30 11.39 -0.36 0.94
CA ALA A 30 12.31 -1.45 0.59
C ALA A 30 13.63 -0.96 -0.05
N ILE A 31 13.66 0.27 -0.59
CA ILE A 31 14.86 0.88 -1.17
C ILE A 31 15.94 1.08 -0.07
N SER A 32 15.54 1.38 1.16
CA SER A 32 16.49 1.49 2.28
C SER A 32 17.18 0.15 2.56
N ALA A 33 16.43 -0.96 2.51
CA ALA A 33 16.99 -2.30 2.61
C ALA A 33 17.92 -2.62 1.43
N GLN A 34 17.53 -2.23 0.21
CA GLN A 34 18.37 -2.37 -1.00
C GLN A 34 19.73 -1.65 -0.85
N ILE A 35 19.80 -0.50 -0.18
CA ILE A 35 21.07 0.19 0.04
C ILE A 35 21.88 -0.50 1.15
N ALA A 36 21.24 -0.84 2.26
CA ALA A 36 21.89 -1.43 3.44
C ALA A 36 22.45 -2.85 3.17
N VAL A 37 21.81 -3.62 2.30
CA VAL A 37 22.19 -5.01 2.02
C VAL A 37 23.49 -5.11 1.21
N VAL A 38 23.88 -4.09 0.44
CA VAL A 38 25.13 -4.16 -0.34
C VAL A 38 26.39 -4.32 0.52
N PRO A 39 26.67 -3.45 1.51
CA PRO A 39 27.84 -3.63 2.37
C PRO A 39 27.71 -4.90 3.22
N LEU A 40 26.52 -5.19 3.76
CA LEU A 40 26.29 -6.39 4.58
C LEU A 40 26.47 -7.69 3.79
N GLY A 41 25.96 -7.74 2.56
CA GLY A 41 26.08 -8.89 1.66
C GLY A 41 27.52 -9.16 1.25
N ARG A 42 28.30 -8.11 0.95
CA ARG A 42 29.74 -8.24 0.67
C ARG A 42 30.54 -8.67 1.91
N LEU A 43 30.23 -8.12 3.08
CA LEU A 43 30.85 -8.52 4.34
C LEU A 43 30.54 -9.98 4.70
N MET A 44 29.28 -10.39 4.53
CA MET A 44 28.82 -11.75 4.77
C MET A 44 29.50 -12.73 3.80
N ALA A 45 29.58 -12.39 2.51
CA ALA A 45 30.28 -13.20 1.51
C ALA A 45 31.80 -13.30 1.77
N ALA A 46 32.42 -12.26 2.34
CA ALA A 46 33.86 -12.27 2.64
C ALA A 46 34.22 -13.01 3.94
N LYS A 47 33.32 -13.05 4.93
CA LYS A 47 33.61 -13.62 6.26
C LYS A 47 32.97 -14.99 6.53
N ILE A 48 31.90 -15.36 5.83
CA ILE A 48 31.25 -16.66 6.06
C ILE A 48 32.09 -17.78 5.45
N THR A 49 32.25 -18.85 6.23
CA THR A 49 32.98 -20.04 5.84
C THR A 49 32.39 -20.70 4.60
N GLU A 50 33.24 -21.01 3.62
CA GLU A 50 32.94 -21.82 2.43
C GLU A 50 32.85 -23.33 2.73
N ARG A 51 32.84 -23.71 4.01
CA ARG A 51 32.78 -25.11 4.42
C ARG A 51 31.46 -25.71 3.96
N VAL A 52 31.57 -26.78 3.18
CA VAL A 52 30.45 -27.64 2.80
C VAL A 52 30.10 -28.51 4.01
N PHE A 53 28.91 -28.31 4.56
CA PHE A 53 28.37 -29.13 5.63
C PHE A 53 27.67 -30.35 5.04
N PHE A 54 27.77 -31.50 5.71
CA PHE A 54 27.14 -32.77 5.32
C PHE A 54 27.51 -33.29 3.92
N LYS A 55 28.79 -33.12 3.54
CA LYS A 55 29.36 -33.58 2.28
C LYS A 55 29.06 -35.07 2.01
N GLY A 56 28.41 -35.38 0.89
CA GLY A 56 28.06 -36.76 0.50
C GLY A 56 26.70 -37.27 0.99
N THR A 57 25.87 -36.42 1.59
CA THR A 57 24.48 -36.75 1.95
C THR A 57 23.50 -35.95 1.10
N PRO A 58 22.21 -36.34 0.98
CA PRO A 58 21.19 -35.52 0.30
C PRO A 58 20.93 -34.15 0.98
N TRP A 59 21.54 -33.89 2.14
CA TRP A 59 21.44 -32.64 2.90
C TRP A 59 22.73 -31.80 2.83
N GLU A 60 23.59 -32.04 1.83
CA GLU A 60 24.78 -31.24 1.60
C GLU A 60 24.42 -29.77 1.35
N PHE A 61 24.91 -28.86 2.18
CA PHE A 61 24.73 -27.43 1.99
C PHE A 61 25.98 -26.64 2.36
N THR A 62 26.19 -25.52 1.66
CA THR A 62 27.23 -24.53 1.99
C THR A 62 26.58 -23.23 2.45
N LEU A 63 27.17 -22.59 3.46
CA LEU A 63 26.72 -21.27 3.94
C LEU A 63 27.14 -20.15 2.98
N ASN A 64 28.16 -20.39 2.14
CA ASN A 64 28.61 -19.46 1.12
C ASN A 64 28.75 -20.20 -0.24
N PRO A 65 27.68 -20.22 -1.06
CA PRO A 65 27.70 -20.90 -2.36
C PRO A 65 28.45 -20.13 -3.45
N GLY A 66 28.80 -18.85 -3.25
CA GLY A 66 29.50 -18.06 -4.24
C GLY A 66 29.50 -16.54 -3.96
N PRO A 67 30.10 -15.74 -4.84
CA PRO A 67 30.17 -14.29 -4.67
C PRO A 67 28.79 -13.65 -4.74
N PHE A 68 28.57 -12.65 -3.89
CA PHE A 68 27.31 -11.91 -3.82
C PHE A 68 26.94 -11.29 -5.18
N ASN A 69 25.79 -11.68 -5.71
CA ASN A 69 25.33 -11.28 -7.05
C ASN A 69 24.07 -10.40 -6.97
N VAL A 70 23.84 -9.61 -8.02
CA VAL A 70 22.63 -8.80 -8.24
C VAL A 70 21.36 -9.62 -8.02
N LYS A 71 21.31 -10.86 -8.51
CA LYS A 71 20.12 -11.72 -8.36
C LYS A 71 19.81 -12.05 -6.90
N GLU A 72 20.83 -12.30 -6.10
CA GLU A 72 20.67 -12.53 -4.66
C GLU A 72 20.24 -11.25 -3.95
N HIS A 73 20.80 -10.11 -4.37
CA HIS A 73 20.43 -8.81 -3.84
C HIS A 73 18.95 -8.48 -4.10
N VAL A 74 18.48 -8.66 -5.33
CA VAL A 74 17.08 -8.40 -5.68
C VAL A 74 16.15 -9.32 -4.88
N LEU A 75 16.50 -10.59 -4.71
CA LEU A 75 15.73 -11.53 -3.89
C LEU A 75 15.68 -11.10 -2.41
N ILE A 76 16.76 -10.57 -1.85
CA ILE A 76 16.76 -10.00 -0.49
C ILE A 76 15.85 -8.77 -0.41
N THR A 77 15.88 -7.90 -1.42
CA THR A 77 15.01 -6.71 -1.46
C THR A 77 13.53 -7.10 -1.58
N ILE A 78 13.19 -8.18 -2.30
CA ILE A 78 11.81 -8.68 -2.38
C ILE A 78 11.34 -9.23 -1.03
N PHE A 79 12.21 -9.93 -0.29
CA PHE A 79 11.91 -10.28 1.11
C PHE A 79 11.66 -9.04 1.97
N ALA A 80 12.51 -8.02 1.83
CA ALA A 80 12.34 -6.78 2.57
C ALA A 80 11.05 -6.03 2.16
N ASN A 81 10.69 -6.06 0.87
CA ASN A 81 9.47 -5.43 0.36
C ASN A 81 8.22 -6.15 0.86
N SER A 82 8.29 -7.49 0.94
CA SER A 82 7.24 -8.28 1.60
C SER A 82 7.03 -7.76 3.02
N GLY A 83 8.09 -7.39 3.74
CA GLY A 83 8.12 -6.79 5.08
C GLY A 83 7.78 -5.30 5.19
N ALA A 84 7.77 -4.55 4.09
CA ALA A 84 7.76 -3.09 4.14
C ALA A 84 6.35 -2.49 4.29
N GLY A 85 5.30 -3.22 3.91
CA GLY A 85 3.93 -2.73 4.02
C GLY A 85 3.39 -2.78 5.44
N THR A 86 2.72 -1.72 5.90
CA THR A 86 1.95 -1.73 7.14
C THR A 86 0.70 -2.61 6.98
N VAL A 87 0.39 -3.40 8.01
CA VAL A 87 -0.71 -4.36 7.94
C VAL A 87 -2.01 -3.66 8.34
N TYR A 88 -2.80 -3.27 7.34
CA TYR A 88 -4.06 -2.57 7.56
C TYR A 88 -5.07 -3.32 8.45
N ALA A 89 -5.01 -4.67 8.49
CA ALA A 89 -5.82 -5.48 9.40
C ALA A 89 -5.61 -5.13 10.90
N ILE A 90 -4.44 -4.60 11.26
CA ILE A 90 -4.16 -4.12 12.62
C ILE A 90 -5.09 -2.99 13.02
N HIS A 91 -5.58 -2.17 12.08
CA HIS A 91 -6.57 -1.13 12.38
C HIS A 91 -7.85 -1.70 12.98
N VAL A 92 -8.29 -2.88 12.55
CA VAL A 92 -9.47 -3.54 13.14
C VAL A 92 -9.21 -3.87 14.61
N VAL A 93 -8.04 -4.42 14.89
CA VAL A 93 -7.60 -4.78 16.26
C VAL A 93 -7.51 -3.53 17.13
N THR A 94 -6.91 -2.46 16.61
CA THR A 94 -6.75 -1.18 17.31
C THR A 94 -8.08 -0.51 17.57
N VAL A 95 -8.99 -0.48 16.59
CA VAL A 95 -10.35 0.06 16.78
C VAL A 95 -11.09 -0.71 17.87
N VAL A 96 -11.07 -2.05 17.82
CA VAL A 96 -11.75 -2.87 18.83
C VAL A 96 -11.19 -2.64 20.23
N LYS A 97 -9.86 -2.55 20.38
CA LYS A 97 -9.20 -2.37 21.68
C LYS A 97 -9.24 -0.95 22.23
N VAL A 98 -8.96 0.05 21.39
CA VAL A 98 -8.78 1.45 21.82
C VAL A 98 -10.09 2.21 21.77
N PHE A 99 -10.82 2.12 20.65
CA PHE A 99 -12.04 2.90 20.44
C PHE A 99 -13.27 2.21 21.04
N TYR A 100 -13.44 0.91 20.80
CA TYR A 100 -14.56 0.15 21.37
C TYR A 100 -14.28 -0.40 22.78
N LYS A 101 -13.05 -0.25 23.28
CA LYS A 101 -12.62 -0.69 24.62
C LYS A 101 -12.97 -2.15 24.92
N LYS A 102 -12.87 -3.02 23.91
CA LYS A 102 -13.23 -4.43 24.00
C LYS A 102 -12.08 -5.35 23.70
N HIS A 103 -12.23 -6.60 24.13
CA HIS A 103 -11.20 -7.61 24.00
C HIS A 103 -11.37 -8.42 22.72
N ILE A 104 -10.35 -8.37 21.86
CA ILE A 104 -10.15 -9.33 20.76
C ILE A 104 -8.97 -10.23 21.10
N SER A 105 -9.15 -11.54 20.92
CA SER A 105 -8.09 -12.51 21.23
C SER A 105 -6.90 -12.32 20.29
N PHE A 106 -5.70 -12.57 20.81
CA PHE A 106 -4.46 -12.56 20.03
C PHE A 106 -4.56 -13.52 18.84
N PHE A 107 -5.06 -14.74 19.04
CA PHE A 107 -5.15 -15.74 17.98
C PHE A 107 -6.12 -15.32 16.87
N VAL A 108 -7.24 -14.67 17.21
CA VAL A 108 -8.20 -14.16 16.22
C VAL A 108 -7.56 -13.04 15.40
N SER A 109 -6.87 -12.11 16.08
CA SER A 109 -6.13 -11.02 15.44
C SER A 109 -5.08 -11.56 14.48
N LEU A 110 -4.29 -12.55 14.91
CA LEU A 110 -3.25 -13.20 14.10
C LEU A 110 -3.85 -13.89 12.87
N ILE A 111 -4.97 -14.61 13.02
CA ILE A 111 -5.63 -15.29 11.91
C ILE A 111 -6.14 -14.29 10.87
N VAL A 112 -6.79 -13.20 11.29
CA VAL A 112 -7.27 -12.15 10.37
C VAL A 112 -6.09 -11.48 9.65
N VAL A 113 -5.02 -11.18 10.37
CA VAL A 113 -3.80 -10.59 9.79
C VAL A 113 -3.17 -11.54 8.76
N ILE A 114 -3.01 -12.83 9.08
CA ILE A 114 -2.41 -13.81 8.15
C ILE A 114 -3.28 -14.01 6.90
N THR A 115 -4.57 -14.26 7.09
CA THR A 115 -5.49 -14.55 5.98
C THR A 115 -5.58 -13.39 5.00
N THR A 116 -5.77 -12.17 5.50
CA THR A 116 -5.89 -10.96 4.66
C THR A 116 -4.65 -10.71 3.81
N GLN A 117 -3.44 -10.97 4.34
CA GLN A 117 -2.19 -10.77 3.60
C GLN A 117 -1.97 -11.84 2.53
N VAL A 118 -2.25 -13.11 2.86
CA VAL A 118 -2.02 -14.24 1.94
C VAL A 118 -3.12 -14.34 0.86
N LEU A 119 -4.31 -13.76 1.09
CA LEU A 119 -5.47 -13.92 0.20
C LEU A 119 -5.19 -13.32 -1.20
N GLY A 120 -4.55 -12.16 -1.23
CA GLY A 120 -4.18 -11.49 -2.48
C GLY A 120 -3.21 -12.30 -3.35
N PHE A 121 -2.33 -13.09 -2.75
CA PHE A 121 -1.39 -13.94 -3.49
C PHE A 121 -2.13 -14.99 -4.32
N GLY A 122 -3.30 -15.45 -3.87
CA GLY A 122 -4.12 -16.46 -4.53
C GLY A 122 -4.53 -16.06 -5.95
N TRP A 123 -5.22 -14.94 -6.13
CA TRP A 123 -5.66 -14.51 -7.47
C TRP A 123 -4.63 -13.67 -8.24
N ALA A 124 -3.54 -13.24 -7.60
CA ALA A 124 -2.44 -12.60 -8.32
C ALA A 124 -1.92 -13.49 -9.48
N GLY A 125 -1.93 -14.82 -9.31
CA GLY A 125 -1.58 -15.77 -10.37
C GLY A 125 -2.40 -15.61 -11.65
N ILE A 126 -3.71 -15.32 -11.52
CA ILE A 126 -4.64 -15.13 -12.65
C ILE A 126 -4.25 -13.88 -13.45
N PHE A 127 -3.89 -12.81 -12.75
CA PHE A 127 -3.59 -11.51 -13.37
C PHE A 127 -2.15 -11.36 -13.82
N ARG A 128 -1.26 -12.29 -13.45
CA ARG A 128 0.16 -12.28 -13.84
C ARG A 128 0.37 -12.13 -15.34
N ARG A 129 -0.45 -12.82 -16.14
CA ARG A 129 -0.36 -12.78 -17.60
C ARG A 129 -0.74 -11.41 -18.18
N TYR A 130 -1.65 -10.69 -17.53
CA TYR A 130 -2.12 -9.38 -17.99
C TYR A 130 -1.23 -8.23 -17.48
N LEU A 131 -0.69 -8.34 -16.27
CA LEU A 131 0.01 -7.24 -15.60
C LEU A 131 1.54 -7.36 -15.61
N VAL A 132 2.10 -8.55 -15.83
CA VAL A 132 3.56 -8.78 -15.77
C VAL A 132 4.16 -9.02 -17.15
N GLU A 133 3.53 -9.84 -17.98
CA GLU A 133 4.10 -10.23 -19.29
C GLU A 133 4.08 -9.14 -20.37
N PRO A 134 3.06 -8.25 -20.44
CA PRO A 134 3.03 -7.21 -21.46
C PRO A 134 4.07 -6.11 -21.24
N ALA A 135 4.66 -5.61 -22.31
CA ALA A 135 5.60 -4.49 -22.28
C ALA A 135 4.92 -3.16 -21.90
N ALA A 136 3.64 -3.00 -22.26
CA ALA A 136 2.86 -1.79 -21.96
C ALA A 136 2.71 -1.54 -20.44
N MET A 137 2.74 -2.60 -19.64
CA MET A 137 2.71 -2.54 -18.17
C MET A 137 4.14 -2.42 -17.65
N TRP A 138 4.62 -1.20 -17.44
CA TRP A 138 6.04 -0.91 -17.17
C TRP A 138 6.40 -0.70 -15.71
N TRP A 139 5.42 -0.43 -14.84
CA TRP A 139 5.57 -0.28 -13.39
C TRP A 139 6.67 0.74 -12.99
N PRO A 140 6.35 2.05 -12.98
CA PRO A 140 7.34 3.12 -12.81
C PRO A 140 8.21 2.98 -11.56
N ALA A 141 7.62 2.64 -10.40
CA ALA A 141 8.37 2.44 -9.16
C ALA A 141 9.42 1.31 -9.25
N ASN A 142 9.16 0.25 -10.04
CA ASN A 142 10.13 -0.82 -10.23
C ASN A 142 11.34 -0.36 -11.05
N LEU A 143 11.15 0.54 -12.01
CA LEU A 143 12.27 1.05 -12.81
C LEU A 143 13.26 1.83 -11.94
N VAL A 144 12.77 2.55 -10.92
CA VAL A 144 13.63 3.21 -9.94
C VAL A 144 14.49 2.19 -9.19
N GLN A 145 13.89 1.07 -8.74
CA GLN A 145 14.63 0.00 -8.08
C GLN A 145 15.65 -0.68 -9.01
N VAL A 146 15.27 -0.96 -10.27
CA VAL A 146 16.17 -1.54 -11.29
C VAL A 146 17.36 -0.62 -11.55
N SER A 147 17.13 0.68 -11.69
CA SER A 147 18.18 1.68 -11.87
C SER A 147 19.17 1.66 -10.70
N LEU A 148 18.66 1.61 -9.46
CA LEU A 148 19.50 1.52 -8.27
C LEU A 148 20.29 0.21 -8.20
N PHE A 149 19.70 -0.94 -8.55
CA PHE A 149 20.43 -2.22 -8.60
C PHE A 149 21.61 -2.16 -9.57
N ARG A 150 21.39 -1.57 -10.76
CA ARG A 150 22.45 -1.38 -11.76
C ARG A 150 23.53 -0.45 -11.24
N ALA A 151 23.17 0.71 -10.68
CA ALA A 151 24.14 1.66 -10.12
C ALA A 151 25.00 1.10 -8.98
N LEU A 152 24.50 0.11 -8.23
CA LEU A 152 25.21 -0.50 -7.10
C LEU A 152 26.12 -1.69 -7.51
N HIS A 153 25.85 -2.34 -8.65
CA HIS A 153 26.54 -3.58 -9.03
C HIS A 153 27.29 -3.51 -10.37
N GLU A 154 26.88 -2.64 -11.29
CA GLU A 154 27.61 -2.45 -12.54
C GLU A 154 28.91 -1.69 -12.26
N LYS A 155 30.03 -2.20 -12.80
CA LYS A 155 31.31 -1.50 -12.73
C LYS A 155 31.28 -0.39 -13.77
N GLU A 156 31.27 0.86 -13.31
CA GLU A 156 31.32 2.02 -14.18
C GLU A 156 32.75 2.48 -14.45
N GLU A 157 33.06 2.69 -15.72
CA GLU A 157 34.23 3.46 -16.12
C GLU A 157 33.94 4.94 -15.90
N ARG A 158 34.85 5.63 -15.20
CA ARG A 158 34.66 7.04 -14.85
C ARG A 158 34.71 7.89 -16.13
N PRO A 159 33.63 8.62 -16.48
CA PRO A 159 33.68 9.57 -17.59
C PRO A 159 34.69 10.68 -17.27
N LYS A 160 35.53 11.05 -18.24
CA LYS A 160 36.53 12.12 -18.06
C LYS A 160 35.85 13.42 -17.69
N GLY A 161 36.15 13.96 -16.50
CA GLY A 161 35.56 15.20 -15.97
C GLY A 161 34.22 15.06 -15.24
N GLY A 162 33.66 13.84 -15.13
CA GLY A 162 32.40 13.58 -14.43
C GLY A 162 32.56 12.85 -13.10
N VAL A 163 31.46 12.82 -12.34
CA VAL A 163 31.27 11.93 -11.17
C VAL A 163 30.70 10.59 -11.65
N THR A 164 31.05 9.48 -10.99
CA THR A 164 30.39 8.19 -11.25
C THR A 164 28.98 8.20 -10.68
N ARG A 165 28.07 7.32 -11.15
CA ARG A 165 26.71 7.25 -10.61
C ARG A 165 26.71 6.92 -9.12
N THR A 166 27.62 6.05 -8.67
CA THR A 166 27.78 5.72 -7.24
C THR A 166 28.27 6.92 -6.42
N GLN A 167 29.20 7.72 -6.95
CA GLN A 167 29.66 8.95 -6.28
C GLN A 167 28.54 9.98 -6.17
N PHE A 168 27.80 10.20 -7.26
CA PHE A 168 26.63 11.09 -7.25
C PHE A 168 25.59 10.63 -6.23
N PHE A 169 25.29 9.33 -6.19
CA PHE A 169 24.39 8.75 -5.20
C PHE A 169 24.85 9.01 -3.76
N LEU A 170 26.13 8.82 -3.45
CA LEU A 170 26.66 9.08 -2.11
C LEU A 170 26.62 10.55 -1.72
N ILE A 171 26.94 11.45 -2.66
CA ILE A 171 26.83 12.91 -2.45
C ILE A 171 25.38 13.27 -2.13
N ALA A 172 24.43 12.84 -2.97
CA ALA A 172 23.01 13.10 -2.77
C ALA A 172 22.49 12.51 -1.45
N PHE A 173 22.93 11.30 -1.08
CA PHE A 173 22.58 10.66 0.18
C PHE A 173 23.06 11.45 1.40
N ILE A 174 24.33 11.88 1.41
CA ILE A 174 24.90 12.66 2.52
C ILE A 174 24.24 14.04 2.60
N CYS A 175 24.04 14.72 1.47
CA CYS A 175 23.35 16.00 1.43
C CYS A 175 21.91 15.89 1.93
N SER A 176 21.16 14.87 1.50
CA SER A 176 19.80 14.63 1.95
C SER A 176 19.74 14.28 3.44
N PHE A 177 20.68 13.49 3.95
CA PHE A 177 20.77 13.16 5.37
C PHE A 177 21.06 14.40 6.22
N ALA A 178 22.03 15.22 5.81
CA ALA A 178 22.35 16.48 6.47
C ALA A 178 21.17 17.47 6.42
N TYR A 179 20.47 17.53 5.28
CA TYR A 179 19.30 18.39 5.13
C TYR A 179 18.16 17.96 6.05
N TYR A 180 17.89 16.66 6.19
CA TYR A 180 16.78 16.14 7.00
C TYR A 180 16.84 16.54 8.49
N VAL A 181 18.04 16.76 9.04
CA VAL A 181 18.23 17.27 10.41
C VAL A 181 17.60 18.65 10.59
N PHE A 182 17.51 19.44 9.51
CA PHE A 182 17.03 20.81 9.56
C PHE A 182 15.49 20.88 9.73
N PRO A 183 14.64 20.37 8.83
CA PRO A 183 13.20 20.36 9.05
C PRO A 183 12.75 19.36 10.13
N GLY A 184 13.50 18.27 10.34
CA GLY A 184 13.07 17.19 11.25
C GLY A 184 13.44 17.36 12.72
N TYR A 185 14.33 18.31 13.06
CA TYR A 185 14.76 18.52 14.46
C TYR A 185 15.06 19.97 14.80
N MET A 186 15.77 20.71 13.93
CA MET A 186 16.16 22.09 14.26
C MET A 186 15.03 23.10 14.06
N PHE A 187 14.28 22.98 12.96
CA PHE A 187 13.27 23.93 12.54
C PHE A 187 12.03 23.20 12.01
N GLU A 188 11.25 22.62 12.92
CA GLU A 188 10.01 21.88 12.58
C GLU A 188 8.99 22.74 11.81
N MET A 189 9.03 24.07 11.92
CA MET A 189 8.20 24.99 11.14
C MET A 189 8.38 24.82 9.62
N LEU A 190 9.52 24.29 9.16
CA LEU A 190 9.78 24.03 7.73
C LEU A 190 8.90 22.92 7.14
N THR A 191 8.27 22.11 7.98
CA THR A 191 7.34 21.07 7.53
C THR A 191 6.10 21.68 6.86
N SER A 192 5.62 22.83 7.35
CA SER A 192 4.47 23.53 6.78
C SER A 192 4.55 25.05 7.03
N LEU A 193 5.11 25.78 6.06
CA LEU A 193 5.16 27.24 6.06
C LEU A 193 3.86 27.81 5.48
N SER A 194 2.91 28.11 6.36
CA SER A 194 1.61 28.69 6.00
C SER A 194 1.69 30.23 5.92
N TRP A 195 2.12 30.77 4.77
CA TRP A 195 2.35 32.21 4.58
C TRP A 195 1.13 33.08 4.89
N ILE A 196 -0.07 32.64 4.49
CA ILE A 196 -1.32 33.39 4.71
C ILE A 196 -1.62 33.53 6.21
N CYS A 197 -1.38 32.47 6.99
CA CYS A 197 -1.55 32.51 8.44
C CYS A 197 -0.55 33.45 9.12
N TRP A 198 0.64 33.59 8.55
CA TRP A 198 1.67 34.47 9.10
C TRP A 198 1.36 35.95 8.84
N ILE A 199 0.82 36.29 7.67
CA ILE A 199 0.40 37.66 7.32
C ILE A 199 -0.86 38.06 8.10
N PHE A 200 -1.81 37.14 8.29
CA PHE A 200 -3.09 37.40 8.95
C PHE A 200 -3.33 36.47 10.14
N PRO A 201 -2.59 36.64 11.25
CA PRO A 201 -2.62 35.70 12.37
C PRO A 201 -3.95 35.70 13.14
N THR A 202 -4.73 36.77 13.11
CA THR A 202 -5.99 36.91 13.88
C THR A 202 -7.25 36.55 13.09
N SER A 203 -7.13 36.35 11.77
CA SER A 203 -8.30 36.10 10.92
C SER A 203 -8.60 34.61 10.83
N VAL A 204 -9.77 34.19 11.32
CA VAL A 204 -10.25 32.81 11.23
C VAL A 204 -10.34 32.34 9.78
N LEU A 205 -10.78 33.22 8.88
CA LEU A 205 -10.87 32.90 7.45
C LEU A 205 -9.48 32.68 6.84
N ALA A 206 -8.51 33.53 7.20
CA ALA A 206 -7.14 33.36 6.72
C ALA A 206 -6.49 32.07 7.24
N GLN A 207 -6.80 31.66 8.48
CA GLN A 207 -6.36 30.39 9.04
C GLN A 207 -7.03 29.19 8.35
N GLN A 208 -8.34 29.23 8.12
CA GLN A 208 -9.08 28.16 7.43
C GLN A 208 -8.60 27.95 5.98
N LEU A 209 -8.26 29.04 5.28
CA LEU A 209 -7.75 28.97 3.91
C LEU A 209 -6.27 28.62 3.85
N GLY A 210 -5.46 29.21 4.72
CA GLY A 210 -4.00 29.21 4.62
C GLY A 210 -3.29 28.10 5.40
N SER A 211 -3.92 27.54 6.43
CA SER A 211 -3.29 26.53 7.29
C SER A 211 -3.09 25.23 6.52
N GLY A 212 -1.84 24.75 6.44
CA GLY A 212 -1.52 23.48 5.80
C GLY A 212 -1.87 22.23 6.63
N LEU A 213 -2.09 22.38 7.94
CA LEU A 213 -2.41 21.26 8.84
C LEU A 213 -3.90 21.17 9.20
N TYR A 214 -4.55 22.32 9.38
CA TYR A 214 -5.93 22.41 9.88
C TYR A 214 -6.86 23.15 8.91
N GLY A 215 -6.40 23.39 7.68
CA GLY A 215 -7.12 24.17 6.68
C GLY A 215 -6.87 23.65 5.26
N LEU A 216 -7.23 24.47 4.28
CA LEU A 216 -7.08 24.10 2.87
C LEU A 216 -5.63 24.15 2.36
N GLY A 217 -4.71 24.77 3.11
CA GLY A 217 -3.30 24.85 2.75
C GLY A 217 -2.98 25.78 1.58
N ILE A 218 -3.81 26.78 1.27
CA ILE A 218 -3.54 27.74 0.20
C ILE A 218 -2.24 28.49 0.51
N ALA A 219 -1.27 28.42 -0.42
CA ALA A 219 0.07 28.99 -0.27
C ALA A 219 0.87 28.46 0.94
N ALA A 220 0.51 27.29 1.47
CA ALA A 220 1.35 26.56 2.40
C ALA A 220 2.48 25.86 1.63
N VAL A 221 3.72 26.04 2.09
CA VAL A 221 4.91 25.43 1.47
C VAL A 221 5.61 24.55 2.50
N GLY A 222 5.66 23.24 2.24
CA GLY A 222 6.53 22.32 2.97
C GLY A 222 7.90 22.27 2.32
N LEU A 223 8.97 22.36 3.11
CA LEU A 223 10.35 22.12 2.68
C LEU A 223 10.88 20.76 3.15
N ASP A 224 10.09 20.02 3.93
CA ASP A 224 10.40 18.66 4.32
C ASP A 224 9.95 17.65 3.26
N TRP A 225 10.89 16.91 2.68
CA TRP A 225 10.59 15.86 1.71
C TRP A 225 9.73 14.74 2.30
N SER A 226 9.87 14.43 3.59
CA SER A 226 9.08 13.39 4.24
C SER A 226 7.60 13.80 4.33
N THR A 227 7.31 15.03 4.73
CA THR A 227 5.94 15.59 4.71
C THR A 227 5.36 15.64 3.31
N ILE A 228 6.13 16.09 2.30
CA ILE A 228 5.66 16.17 0.91
C ILE A 228 5.32 14.79 0.33
N SER A 229 6.11 13.75 0.68
CA SER A 229 5.97 12.41 0.10
C SER A 229 5.16 11.42 0.96
N ALA A 230 4.76 11.79 2.18
CA ALA A 230 4.12 10.89 3.15
C ALA A 230 2.85 10.21 2.60
N TYR A 231 1.97 10.96 1.91
CA TYR A 231 0.66 10.46 1.48
C TYR A 231 0.58 10.02 0.02
N LEU A 232 1.26 10.71 -0.91
CA LEU A 232 1.20 10.42 -2.35
C LEU A 232 2.40 9.59 -2.85
N GLY A 233 3.32 9.22 -1.95
CA GLY A 233 4.58 8.58 -2.29
C GLY A 233 5.54 9.54 -3.00
N SER A 234 6.57 8.99 -3.64
CA SER A 234 7.57 9.80 -4.35
C SER A 234 7.04 10.29 -5.71
N PRO A 235 6.84 11.60 -5.91
CA PRO A 235 6.38 12.14 -7.20
C PRO A 235 7.42 11.95 -8.31
N LEU A 236 8.70 11.73 -7.94
CA LEU A 236 9.80 11.47 -8.89
C LEU A 236 9.70 10.10 -9.56
N ALA A 237 9.04 9.13 -8.90
CA ALA A 237 8.84 7.80 -9.47
C ALA A 237 7.62 7.75 -10.40
N SER A 238 6.66 8.67 -10.21
CA SER A 238 5.41 8.71 -10.97
C SER A 238 5.58 9.48 -12.28
N PRO A 239 4.92 9.06 -13.37
CA PRO A 239 5.00 9.77 -14.65
C PRO A 239 4.40 11.17 -14.58
N TRP A 240 4.95 12.12 -15.35
CA TRP A 240 4.51 13.51 -15.29
C TRP A 240 3.00 13.68 -15.56
N PHE A 241 2.45 13.01 -16.58
CA PHE A 241 1.03 13.13 -16.89
C PHE A 241 0.14 12.68 -15.71
N ALA A 242 0.55 11.68 -14.94
CA ALA A 242 -0.21 11.19 -13.79
C ALA A 242 -0.17 12.22 -12.66
N THR A 243 1.02 12.76 -12.36
CA THR A 243 1.20 13.81 -11.36
C THR A 243 0.42 15.08 -11.72
N ALA A 244 0.41 15.48 -13.00
CA ALA A 244 -0.37 16.63 -13.47
C ALA A 244 -1.88 16.40 -13.27
N ASN A 245 -2.40 15.21 -13.59
CA ASN A 245 -3.82 14.88 -13.37
C ASN A 245 -4.19 14.90 -11.89
N VAL A 246 -3.35 14.32 -11.02
CA VAL A 246 -3.57 14.37 -9.56
C VAL A 246 -3.56 15.81 -9.06
N ALA A 247 -2.64 16.65 -9.54
CA ALA A 247 -2.58 18.07 -9.17
C ALA A 247 -3.84 18.84 -9.59
N VAL A 248 -4.33 18.63 -10.82
CA VAL A 248 -5.59 19.25 -11.29
C VAL A 248 -6.78 18.76 -10.47
N GLY A 249 -6.86 17.46 -10.19
CA GLY A 249 -7.90 16.88 -9.33
C GLY A 249 -7.86 17.44 -7.91
N PHE A 250 -6.67 17.58 -7.33
CA PHE A 250 -6.47 18.20 -6.02
C PHE A 250 -6.95 19.66 -6.00
N VAL A 251 -6.52 20.48 -6.97
CA VAL A 251 -6.94 21.89 -7.08
C VAL A 251 -8.47 21.99 -7.22
N PHE A 252 -9.07 21.12 -8.04
CA PHE A 252 -10.52 21.10 -8.22
C PHE A 252 -11.25 20.72 -6.92
N VAL A 253 -10.85 19.66 -6.23
CA VAL A 253 -11.55 19.19 -5.02
C VAL A 253 -11.30 20.13 -3.84
N MET A 254 -10.04 20.48 -3.58
CA MET A 254 -9.63 21.26 -2.41
C MET A 254 -10.01 22.74 -2.54
N TYR A 255 -9.79 23.37 -3.71
CA TYR A 255 -9.92 24.82 -3.86
C TYR A 255 -11.19 25.28 -4.57
N VAL A 256 -11.89 24.39 -5.28
CA VAL A 256 -13.15 24.74 -5.97
C VAL A 256 -14.34 24.06 -5.31
N LEU A 257 -14.35 22.74 -5.25
CA LEU A 257 -15.51 21.97 -4.83
C LEU A 257 -15.80 22.10 -3.32
N THR A 258 -14.81 21.84 -2.48
CA THR A 258 -14.93 21.93 -1.01
C THR A 258 -15.39 23.33 -0.56
N PRO A 259 -14.78 24.43 -1.05
CA PRO A 259 -15.17 25.75 -0.58
C PRO A 259 -16.56 26.18 -1.09
N ILE A 260 -16.93 25.84 -2.34
CA ILE A 260 -18.29 26.06 -2.86
C ILE A 260 -19.33 25.37 -1.98
N CYS A 261 -19.12 24.08 -1.67
CA CYS A 261 -20.03 23.32 -0.80
C CYS A 261 -20.13 23.92 0.61
N TYR A 262 -19.00 24.37 1.18
CA TYR A 262 -18.96 24.96 2.50
C TYR A 262 -19.73 26.30 2.56
N TRP A 263 -19.47 27.23 1.62
CA TRP A 263 -20.12 28.54 1.64
C TRP A 263 -21.60 28.50 1.24
N LEU A 264 -21.99 27.58 0.36
CA LEU A 264 -23.39 27.28 0.04
C LEU A 264 -24.10 26.50 1.17
N ASN A 265 -23.39 26.17 2.24
CA ASN A 265 -23.92 25.47 3.41
C ASN A 265 -24.57 24.12 3.08
N VAL A 266 -24.02 23.41 2.08
CA VAL A 266 -24.46 22.06 1.71
C VAL A 266 -24.22 21.15 2.91
N TYR A 267 -25.20 20.32 3.30
CA TYR A 267 -25.16 19.47 4.50
C TYR A 267 -24.91 20.20 5.83
N LYS A 268 -25.34 21.46 5.97
CA LYS A 268 -25.10 22.28 7.17
C LYS A 268 -23.60 22.45 7.49
N ALA A 269 -22.78 22.46 6.43
CA ALA A 269 -21.33 22.57 6.49
C ALA A 269 -20.77 23.62 7.46
N LYS A 270 -21.41 24.79 7.60
CA LYS A 270 -20.92 25.90 8.43
C LYS A 270 -20.95 25.62 9.94
N THR A 271 -21.63 24.56 10.37
CA THR A 271 -21.65 24.12 11.76
C THR A 271 -20.36 23.38 12.17
N PHE A 272 -19.57 22.93 11.18
CA PHE A 272 -18.40 22.09 11.38
C PHE A 272 -17.14 22.75 10.80
N PRO A 273 -15.94 22.33 11.22
CA PRO A 273 -14.70 22.73 10.55
C PRO A 273 -14.71 22.36 9.06
N ILE A 274 -14.11 23.19 8.20
CA ILE A 274 -13.98 22.91 6.76
C ILE A 274 -13.20 21.62 6.54
N PHE A 275 -12.14 21.43 7.32
CA PHE A 275 -11.19 20.33 7.26
C PHE A 275 -11.06 19.71 8.66
N SER A 276 -11.49 18.46 8.80
CA SER A 276 -11.36 17.63 10.00
C SER A 276 -11.75 16.19 9.63
N ASP A 277 -11.08 15.22 10.24
CA ASP A 277 -11.41 13.79 10.17
C ASP A 277 -12.36 13.32 11.29
N ASP A 278 -12.72 14.22 12.20
CA ASP A 278 -13.64 13.95 13.30
C ASP A 278 -15.11 13.86 12.83
N LEU A 279 -15.92 13.24 13.69
CA LEU A 279 -17.34 13.06 13.50
C LEU A 279 -18.10 14.03 14.42
N PHE A 280 -19.18 14.63 13.91
CA PHE A 280 -19.89 15.69 14.63
C PHE A 280 -21.38 15.39 14.82
N THR A 281 -21.94 15.92 15.91
CA THR A 281 -23.39 15.98 16.19
C THR A 281 -24.04 17.14 15.44
N SER A 282 -25.36 17.24 15.42
CA SER A 282 -26.07 18.33 14.72
C SER A 282 -25.73 19.74 15.23
N THR A 283 -25.16 19.86 16.44
CA THR A 283 -24.78 21.12 17.10
C THR A 283 -23.32 21.51 16.89
N GLY A 284 -22.51 20.65 16.25
CA GLY A 284 -21.08 20.90 16.02
C GLY A 284 -20.15 20.35 17.10
N GLN A 285 -20.66 19.62 18.09
CA GLN A 285 -19.84 18.91 19.08
C GLN A 285 -19.35 17.57 18.54
N GLU A 286 -18.19 17.12 19.01
CA GLU A 286 -17.65 15.79 18.69
C GLU A 286 -18.66 14.68 19.05
N TYR A 287 -18.83 13.73 18.13
CA TYR A 287 -19.79 12.65 18.25
C TYR A 287 -19.23 11.53 19.14
N ASN A 288 -19.95 11.19 20.20
CA ASN A 288 -19.51 10.12 21.09
C ASN A 288 -19.87 8.74 20.52
N ILE A 289 -18.90 8.08 19.88
CA ILE A 289 -19.11 6.75 19.28
C ILE A 289 -19.35 5.67 20.35
N SER A 290 -18.85 5.87 21.57
CA SER A 290 -18.94 4.84 22.62
C SER A 290 -20.35 4.67 23.21
N THR A 291 -21.22 5.69 23.09
CA THR A 291 -22.59 5.62 23.62
C THR A 291 -23.53 4.81 22.72
N ILE A 292 -23.25 4.77 21.42
CA ILE A 292 -24.11 4.10 20.43
C ILE A 292 -23.74 2.63 20.15
N ILE A 293 -22.67 2.11 20.74
CA ILE A 293 -22.21 0.73 20.52
C ILE A 293 -22.46 -0.11 21.77
N THR A 294 -23.30 -1.14 21.63
CA THR A 294 -23.65 -2.09 22.70
C THR A 294 -22.46 -2.98 23.05
N SER A 295 -22.47 -3.65 24.21
CA SER A 295 -21.46 -4.63 24.64
C SER A 295 -21.15 -5.72 23.61
N ASP A 296 -22.13 -6.09 22.79
CA ASP A 296 -22.00 -7.16 21.79
C ASP A 296 -21.55 -6.67 20.40
N PHE A 297 -21.04 -5.44 20.31
CA PHE A 297 -20.62 -4.78 19.06
C PHE A 297 -21.76 -4.44 18.11
N HIS A 298 -23.00 -4.45 18.58
CA HIS A 298 -24.15 -3.98 17.81
C HIS A 298 -24.37 -2.49 17.95
N LEU A 299 -24.81 -1.87 16.86
CA LEU A 299 -25.34 -0.51 16.89
C LEU A 299 -26.63 -0.48 17.71
N ASN A 300 -26.65 0.33 18.76
CA ASN A 300 -27.86 0.62 19.52
C ASN A 300 -28.67 1.70 18.79
N ILE A 301 -29.74 1.29 18.11
CA ILE A 301 -30.59 2.18 17.32
C ILE A 301 -31.27 3.22 18.21
N THR A 302 -31.69 2.86 19.43
CA THR A 302 -32.34 3.79 20.35
C THR A 302 -31.39 4.89 20.81
N ALA A 303 -30.16 4.53 21.20
CA ALA A 303 -29.15 5.53 21.56
C ALA A 303 -28.75 6.41 20.35
N TYR A 304 -28.74 5.83 19.15
CA TYR A 304 -28.50 6.58 17.92
C TYR A 304 -29.63 7.57 17.59
N GLU A 305 -30.89 7.19 17.81
CA GLU A 305 -32.04 8.08 17.63
C GLU A 305 -32.06 9.23 18.65
N GLU A 306 -31.58 8.99 19.88
CA GLU A 306 -31.45 10.00 20.93
C GLU A 306 -30.32 11.02 20.66
N GLU A 307 -29.14 10.53 20.26
CA GLU A 307 -27.97 11.38 19.92
C GLU A 307 -28.14 12.10 18.58
N GLY A 308 -28.91 11.50 17.66
CA GLY A 308 -29.20 12.03 16.35
C GLY A 308 -28.20 11.64 15.27
N PRO A 309 -28.42 12.09 14.02
CA PRO A 309 -27.59 11.68 12.88
C PRO A 309 -26.18 12.23 12.98
N LEU A 310 -25.23 11.46 12.44
CA LEU A 310 -23.82 11.80 12.41
C LEU A 310 -23.50 12.71 11.21
N TYR A 311 -22.70 13.75 11.46
CA TYR A 311 -22.27 14.71 10.45
C TYR A 311 -20.76 14.62 10.23
N LEU A 312 -20.34 14.88 8.99
CA LEU A 312 -18.95 14.88 8.57
C LEU A 312 -18.55 16.29 8.15
N SER A 313 -17.25 16.60 8.25
CA SER A 313 -16.70 17.83 7.68
C SER A 313 -16.93 17.88 6.17
N THR A 314 -16.96 19.09 5.59
CA THR A 314 -17.24 19.26 4.16
C THR A 314 -16.18 18.59 3.31
N PHE A 315 -14.90 18.78 3.67
CA PHE A 315 -13.80 18.14 2.97
C PHE A 315 -13.91 16.61 2.99
N PHE A 316 -14.26 16.03 4.15
CA PHE A 316 -14.36 14.59 4.30
C PHE A 316 -15.52 14.01 3.47
N ALA A 317 -16.69 14.67 3.50
CA ALA A 317 -17.84 14.29 2.68
C ALA A 317 -17.56 14.36 1.17
N MET A 318 -16.92 15.44 0.69
CA MET A 318 -16.58 15.59 -0.73
C MET A 318 -15.54 14.56 -1.18
N THR A 319 -14.57 14.22 -0.32
CA THR A 319 -13.57 13.19 -0.59
C THR A 319 -14.20 11.81 -0.75
N TYR A 320 -15.20 11.46 0.08
CA TYR A 320 -15.98 10.23 -0.11
C TYR A 320 -16.73 10.21 -1.43
N GLY A 321 -17.40 11.32 -1.78
CA GLY A 321 -18.12 11.47 -3.04
C GLY A 321 -17.23 11.25 -4.27
N VAL A 322 -16.06 11.88 -4.28
CA VAL A 322 -15.05 11.70 -5.35
C VAL A 322 -14.48 10.29 -5.32
N GLY A 323 -14.28 9.68 -4.15
CA GLY A 323 -13.84 8.29 -4.00
C GLY A 323 -14.77 7.29 -4.68
N PHE A 324 -16.09 7.46 -4.54
CA PHE A 324 -17.07 6.64 -5.28
C PHE A 324 -16.98 6.85 -6.79
N ALA A 325 -16.83 8.09 -7.24
CA ALA A 325 -16.69 8.42 -8.66
C ALA A 325 -15.37 7.87 -9.24
N ALA A 326 -14.29 7.84 -8.47
CA ALA A 326 -12.98 7.36 -8.93
C ALA A 326 -12.99 5.87 -9.28
N LEU A 327 -13.73 5.05 -8.53
CA LEU A 327 -13.83 3.60 -8.79
C LEU A 327 -14.61 3.29 -10.06
N THR A 328 -15.75 3.96 -10.28
CA THR A 328 -16.53 3.80 -11.51
C THR A 328 -15.76 4.36 -12.70
N ALA A 329 -15.11 5.52 -12.56
CA ALA A 329 -14.23 6.08 -13.58
C ALA A 329 -13.08 5.14 -13.93
N THR A 330 -12.46 4.48 -12.95
CA THR A 330 -11.39 3.49 -13.17
C THR A 330 -11.88 2.31 -14.01
N ALA A 331 -13.03 1.74 -13.65
CA ALA A 331 -13.61 0.63 -14.40
C ALA A 331 -13.97 1.02 -15.84
N VAL A 332 -14.61 2.18 -16.02
CA VAL A 332 -15.00 2.70 -17.35
C VAL A 332 -13.77 3.05 -18.19
N HIS A 333 -12.76 3.68 -17.61
CA HIS A 333 -11.52 4.04 -18.30
C HIS A 333 -10.81 2.79 -18.83
N VAL A 334 -10.63 1.77 -17.99
CA VAL A 334 -9.99 0.53 -18.42
C VAL A 334 -10.82 -0.19 -19.47
N LEU A 335 -12.16 -0.22 -19.33
CA LEU A 335 -13.04 -0.84 -20.31
C LEU A 335 -12.98 -0.16 -21.68
N LEU A 336 -12.98 1.18 -21.71
CA LEU A 336 -12.98 1.94 -22.96
C LEU A 336 -11.61 1.96 -23.66
N PHE A 337 -10.53 2.19 -22.91
CA PHE A 337 -9.20 2.38 -23.49
C PHE A 337 -8.41 1.07 -23.62
N HIS A 338 -8.50 0.19 -22.62
CA HIS A 338 -7.74 -1.07 -22.59
C HIS A 338 -8.61 -2.30 -22.81
N GLY A 339 -9.95 -2.18 -22.84
CA GLY A 339 -10.85 -3.33 -22.97
C GLY A 339 -10.61 -4.12 -24.26
N ARG A 340 -10.31 -3.44 -25.37
CA ARG A 340 -9.95 -4.10 -26.64
C ARG A 340 -8.66 -4.90 -26.51
N GLU A 341 -7.62 -4.33 -25.91
CA GLU A 341 -6.34 -5.00 -25.69
C GLU A 341 -6.50 -6.19 -24.75
N ILE A 342 -7.25 -6.04 -23.66
CA ILE A 342 -7.57 -7.12 -22.70
C ILE A 342 -8.33 -8.25 -23.42
N TRP A 343 -9.31 -7.91 -24.26
CA TRP A 343 -10.09 -8.89 -25.02
C TRP A 343 -9.23 -9.61 -26.05
N GLU A 344 -8.43 -8.87 -26.82
CA GLU A 344 -7.48 -9.43 -27.76
C GLU A 344 -6.45 -10.30 -27.04
N GLN A 345 -5.96 -9.92 -25.87
CA GLN A 345 -5.02 -10.71 -25.07
C GLN A 345 -5.66 -11.99 -24.51
N SER A 346 -6.92 -11.91 -24.08
CA SER A 346 -7.72 -13.06 -23.64
C SER A 346 -7.92 -14.05 -24.79
N LYS A 347 -8.23 -13.55 -26.00
CA LYS A 347 -8.47 -14.35 -27.23
C LYS A 347 -7.19 -14.85 -27.90
N SER A 348 -6.12 -14.05 -27.91
CA SER A 348 -4.80 -14.37 -28.45
C SER A 348 -3.97 -15.31 -27.56
N SER A 349 -4.56 -15.85 -26.50
CA SER A 349 -4.14 -17.12 -25.91
C SER A 349 -3.90 -18.24 -26.94
N PHE A 350 -4.42 -18.07 -28.17
CA PHE A 350 -4.14 -18.94 -29.32
C PHE A 350 -3.13 -18.42 -30.36
N LYS A 351 -2.63 -17.16 -30.30
CA LYS A 351 -1.68 -16.61 -31.29
C LYS A 351 -0.62 -15.70 -30.67
N GLU A 352 0.63 -16.17 -30.71
CA GLU A 352 1.88 -15.56 -30.23
C GLU A 352 2.28 -14.23 -30.94
N THR A 353 1.45 -13.20 -30.95
CA THR A 353 1.77 -11.96 -31.67
C THR A 353 2.08 -10.84 -30.68
N GLY A 354 3.31 -10.31 -30.68
CA GLY A 354 3.70 -9.13 -29.88
C GLY A 354 4.38 -9.41 -28.53
N MET A 355 5.13 -10.50 -28.38
CA MET A 355 5.83 -10.80 -27.12
C MET A 355 6.99 -9.84 -26.83
N ASP A 356 7.01 -9.30 -25.61
CA ASP A 356 8.12 -8.53 -25.06
C ASP A 356 9.44 -9.35 -25.10
N ILE A 357 10.54 -8.67 -25.41
CA ILE A 357 11.91 -9.19 -25.31
C ILE A 357 12.15 -9.77 -23.91
N HIS A 358 11.64 -9.10 -22.86
CA HIS A 358 11.81 -9.62 -21.52
C HIS A 358 11.10 -10.96 -21.32
N THR A 359 9.90 -11.11 -21.86
CA THR A 359 9.11 -12.35 -21.84
C THR A 359 9.79 -13.45 -22.63
N ARG A 360 10.33 -13.14 -23.81
CA ARG A 360 11.11 -14.09 -24.62
C ARG A 360 12.33 -14.63 -23.87
N LEU A 361 13.08 -13.77 -23.18
CA LEU A 361 14.22 -14.18 -22.35
C LEU A 361 13.80 -15.02 -21.13
N MET A 362 12.63 -14.71 -20.56
CA MET A 362 12.12 -15.42 -19.39
C MET A 362 11.54 -16.81 -19.69
N ARG A 363 11.23 -17.13 -20.95
CA ARG A 363 10.76 -18.48 -21.38
C ARG A 363 11.73 -19.61 -21.02
N ARG A 364 13.03 -19.32 -20.84
CA ARG A 364 14.02 -20.31 -20.41
C ARG A 364 13.75 -20.85 -19.01
N TYR A 365 13.10 -20.07 -18.14
CA TYR A 365 12.81 -20.47 -16.77
C TYR A 365 11.46 -21.17 -16.67
N LYS A 366 11.39 -22.20 -15.83
CA LYS A 366 10.12 -22.87 -15.51
C LYS A 366 9.19 -21.88 -14.82
N GLN A 367 8.00 -21.69 -15.39
CA GLN A 367 6.96 -20.85 -14.82
C GLN A 367 6.41 -21.48 -13.52
N VAL A 368 5.79 -20.63 -12.70
CA VAL A 368 5.04 -21.06 -11.51
C VAL A 368 3.76 -21.74 -11.99
N PRO A 369 3.47 -22.97 -11.56
CA PRO A 369 2.21 -23.63 -11.90
C PRO A 369 1.01 -22.85 -11.36
N GLU A 370 -0.03 -22.67 -12.18
CA GLU A 370 -1.25 -21.96 -11.75
C GLU A 370 -1.95 -22.64 -10.56
N TRP A 371 -1.82 -23.95 -10.41
CA TRP A 371 -2.43 -24.67 -9.28
C TRP A 371 -1.85 -24.27 -7.92
N TRP A 372 -0.61 -23.74 -7.84
CA TRP A 372 -0.06 -23.21 -6.58
C TRP A 372 -0.90 -22.04 -6.08
N PHE A 373 -1.25 -21.14 -7.01
CA PHE A 373 -2.10 -19.98 -6.74
C PHE A 373 -3.51 -20.38 -6.33
N TRP A 374 -4.13 -21.32 -7.06
CA TRP A 374 -5.45 -21.86 -6.71
C TRP A 374 -5.46 -22.57 -5.35
N SER A 375 -4.38 -23.30 -5.02
CA SER A 375 -4.28 -23.99 -3.72
C SER A 375 -4.23 -23.00 -2.56
N ILE A 376 -3.45 -21.92 -2.68
CA ILE A 376 -3.38 -20.86 -1.67
C ILE A 376 -4.72 -20.15 -1.56
N LEU A 377 -5.36 -19.84 -2.69
CA LEU A 377 -6.64 -19.14 -2.72
C LEU A 377 -7.74 -19.94 -2.00
N VAL A 378 -7.92 -21.20 -2.39
CA VAL A 378 -8.97 -22.07 -1.82
C VAL A 378 -8.70 -22.35 -0.35
N ALA A 379 -7.45 -22.66 0.02
CA ALA A 379 -7.10 -22.90 1.42
C ALA A 379 -7.32 -21.66 2.29
N ASN A 380 -6.96 -20.47 1.80
CA ASN A 380 -7.13 -19.23 2.53
C ASN A 380 -8.61 -18.85 2.67
N ILE A 381 -9.41 -18.91 1.60
CA ILE A 381 -10.86 -18.67 1.68
C ILE A 381 -11.51 -19.62 2.69
N ALA A 382 -11.17 -20.92 2.65
CA ALA A 382 -11.69 -21.89 3.62
C ALA A 382 -11.29 -21.53 5.06
N PHE A 383 -10.04 -21.14 5.29
CA PHE A 383 -9.56 -20.73 6.60
C PHE A 383 -10.19 -19.43 7.09
N THR A 384 -10.41 -18.45 6.21
CA THR A 384 -11.14 -17.21 6.52
C THR A 384 -12.59 -17.49 6.88
N ILE A 385 -13.30 -18.31 6.10
CA ILE A 385 -14.70 -18.69 6.39
C ILE A 385 -14.76 -19.41 7.73
N PHE A 386 -13.85 -20.35 7.99
CA PHE A 386 -13.75 -21.04 9.27
C PHE A 386 -13.52 -20.06 10.43
N ALA A 387 -12.58 -19.13 10.30
CA ALA A 387 -12.27 -18.14 11.32
C ALA A 387 -13.47 -17.24 11.61
N CYS A 388 -14.15 -16.75 10.58
CA CYS A 388 -15.33 -15.92 10.69
C CYS A 388 -16.51 -16.66 11.36
N GLN A 389 -16.71 -17.94 11.03
CA GLN A 389 -17.82 -18.72 11.57
C GLN A 389 -17.56 -19.23 12.99
N TYR A 390 -16.32 -19.64 13.29
CA TYR A 390 -15.94 -20.16 14.61
C TYR A 390 -15.80 -19.04 15.64
N TYR A 391 -15.23 -17.89 15.25
CA TYR A 391 -15.08 -16.71 16.11
C TYR A 391 -16.16 -15.66 15.81
N ASN A 392 -17.39 -16.10 15.59
CA ASN A 392 -18.50 -15.22 15.25
C ASN A 392 -18.75 -14.13 16.31
N ASP A 393 -18.53 -14.47 17.59
CA ASP A 393 -18.67 -13.52 18.71
C ASP A 393 -17.70 -12.34 18.64
N GLN A 394 -16.59 -12.46 17.89
CA GLN A 394 -15.57 -11.42 17.76
C GLN A 394 -15.55 -10.75 16.38
N LEU A 395 -15.78 -11.50 15.29
CA LEU A 395 -15.65 -10.99 13.92
C LEU A 395 -17.00 -10.64 13.28
N GLN A 396 -18.07 -11.36 13.63
CA GLN A 396 -19.45 -11.13 13.20
C GLN A 396 -19.70 -11.11 11.68
N LEU A 397 -18.69 -11.47 10.87
CA LEU A 397 -18.79 -11.48 9.42
C LEU A 397 -19.34 -12.85 8.96
N PRO A 398 -20.50 -12.90 8.28
CA PRO A 398 -21.03 -14.17 7.77
C PRO A 398 -20.19 -14.72 6.60
N TRP A 399 -20.26 -16.03 6.38
CA TRP A 399 -19.50 -16.73 5.33
C TRP A 399 -19.70 -16.14 3.91
N TRP A 400 -20.92 -15.69 3.59
CA TRP A 400 -21.22 -15.09 2.28
C TRP A 400 -20.54 -13.73 2.12
N GLY A 401 -20.32 -13.00 3.23
CA GLY A 401 -19.62 -11.72 3.23
C GLY A 401 -18.16 -11.87 2.80
N VAL A 402 -17.50 -12.96 3.23
CA VAL A 402 -16.14 -13.29 2.79
C VAL A 402 -16.08 -13.52 1.27
N LEU A 403 -17.02 -14.30 0.73
CA LEU A 403 -17.07 -14.60 -0.71
C LEU A 403 -17.37 -13.34 -1.54
N LEU A 404 -18.28 -12.49 -1.06
CA LEU A 404 -18.60 -11.22 -1.70
C LEU A 404 -17.39 -10.26 -1.69
N ALA A 405 -16.67 -10.16 -0.58
CA ALA A 405 -15.45 -9.35 -0.49
C ALA A 405 -14.39 -9.84 -1.49
N CYS A 406 -14.20 -11.16 -1.59
CA CYS A 406 -13.29 -11.76 -2.59
C CYS A 406 -13.73 -11.46 -4.02
N ALA A 407 -15.02 -11.55 -4.33
CA ALA A 407 -15.56 -11.27 -5.67
C ALA A 407 -15.31 -9.81 -6.08
N ILE A 408 -15.58 -8.85 -5.19
CA ILE A 408 -15.31 -7.42 -5.43
C ILE A 408 -13.80 -7.22 -5.66
N ALA A 409 -12.97 -7.76 -4.78
CA ALA A 409 -11.52 -7.61 -4.88
C ALA A 409 -10.97 -8.16 -6.20
N ILE A 410 -11.39 -9.37 -6.61
CA ILE A 410 -10.96 -10.00 -7.87
C ILE A 410 -11.35 -9.14 -9.08
N VAL A 411 -12.60 -8.67 -9.13
CA VAL A 411 -13.11 -7.87 -10.26
C VAL A 411 -12.32 -6.56 -10.41
N PHE A 412 -12.05 -5.87 -9.31
CA PHE A 412 -11.35 -4.59 -9.32
C PHE A 412 -9.82 -4.71 -9.38
N THR A 413 -9.24 -5.88 -9.09
CA THR A 413 -7.78 -6.09 -9.14
C THR A 413 -7.22 -5.83 -10.54
N LEU A 414 -7.90 -6.26 -11.61
CA LEU A 414 -7.40 -6.04 -12.98
C LEU A 414 -7.44 -4.55 -13.39
N PRO A 415 -8.58 -3.83 -13.30
CA PRO A 415 -8.61 -2.41 -13.63
C PRO A 415 -7.64 -1.57 -12.81
N ILE A 416 -7.62 -1.78 -11.48
CA ILE A 416 -6.73 -1.02 -10.59
C ILE A 416 -5.28 -1.36 -10.88
N GLY A 417 -4.95 -2.64 -11.08
CA GLY A 417 -3.59 -3.06 -11.42
C GLY A 417 -3.08 -2.47 -12.74
N ILE A 418 -3.92 -2.27 -13.75
CA ILE A 418 -3.55 -1.59 -15.01
C ILE A 418 -3.20 -0.13 -14.74
N ILE A 419 -4.07 0.60 -14.01
CA ILE A 419 -3.81 1.99 -13.66
C ILE A 419 -2.52 2.11 -12.84
N THR A 420 -2.33 1.27 -11.82
CA THR A 420 -1.10 1.25 -11.01
C THR A 420 0.13 0.97 -11.87
N ALA A 421 0.07 -0.01 -12.77
CA ALA A 421 1.21 -0.40 -13.61
C ALA A 421 1.65 0.70 -14.60
N ILE A 422 0.76 1.63 -14.96
CA ILE A 422 1.04 2.71 -15.91
C ILE A 422 1.33 4.03 -15.21
N THR A 423 0.59 4.33 -14.13
CA THR A 423 0.58 5.66 -13.48
C THR A 423 1.28 5.70 -12.12
N ASN A 424 1.58 4.53 -11.53
CA ASN A 424 2.06 4.40 -10.16
C ASN A 424 1.06 4.90 -9.08
N GLN A 425 -0.22 5.05 -9.44
CA GLN A 425 -1.31 5.42 -8.54
C GLN A 425 -2.27 4.24 -8.37
N THR A 426 -2.67 3.95 -7.13
CA THR A 426 -3.52 2.79 -6.80
C THR A 426 -4.81 3.27 -6.14
N PRO A 427 -5.92 3.36 -6.89
CA PRO A 427 -7.23 3.66 -6.30
C PRO A 427 -7.63 2.64 -5.21
N GLY A 428 -8.19 3.14 -4.11
CA GLY A 428 -8.61 2.32 -2.97
C GLY A 428 -10.04 1.78 -3.09
N LEU A 429 -10.26 0.53 -2.67
CA LEU A 429 -11.58 -0.11 -2.58
C LEU A 429 -12.26 0.05 -1.21
N ASN A 430 -11.58 0.71 -0.28
CA ASN A 430 -11.99 0.87 1.11
C ASN A 430 -13.38 1.52 1.26
N ILE A 431 -13.70 2.54 0.45
CA ILE A 431 -14.96 3.28 0.56
C ILE A 431 -16.15 2.45 0.05
N ILE A 432 -16.02 1.81 -1.12
CA ILE A 432 -17.13 1.06 -1.72
C ILE A 432 -17.44 -0.23 -0.96
N THR A 433 -16.41 -0.90 -0.45
CA THR A 433 -16.57 -2.14 0.30
C THR A 433 -17.32 -1.90 1.60
N GLU A 434 -16.94 -0.84 2.32
CA GLU A 434 -17.61 -0.37 3.55
C GLU A 434 -19.06 0.05 3.29
N TYR A 435 -19.32 0.73 2.17
CA TYR A 435 -20.67 1.12 1.78
C TYR A 435 -21.57 -0.08 1.45
N ILE A 436 -21.08 -1.04 0.64
CA ILE A 436 -21.87 -2.21 0.23
C ILE A 436 -22.29 -3.05 1.43
N ILE A 437 -21.34 -3.40 2.30
CA ILE A 437 -21.65 -4.24 3.47
C ILE A 437 -22.49 -3.48 4.50
N GLY A 438 -22.31 -2.17 4.65
CA GLY A 438 -23.13 -1.34 5.52
C GLY A 438 -24.62 -1.34 5.14
N TYR A 439 -24.94 -1.43 3.84
CA TYR A 439 -26.32 -1.56 3.36
C TYR A 439 -26.88 -2.98 3.45
N ILE A 440 -26.07 -4.01 3.17
CA ILE A 440 -26.53 -5.40 3.13
C ILE A 440 -26.62 -6.00 4.55
N TYR A 441 -25.69 -5.64 5.44
CA TYR A 441 -25.56 -6.18 6.78
C TYR A 441 -25.42 -5.05 7.83
N PRO A 442 -26.47 -4.22 7.99
CA PRO A 442 -26.43 -3.06 8.88
C PRO A 442 -26.36 -3.47 10.35
N GLY A 443 -25.80 -2.58 11.18
CA GLY A 443 -25.74 -2.75 12.65
C GLY A 443 -24.54 -3.53 13.18
N TYR A 444 -23.65 -4.02 12.30
CA TYR A 444 -22.45 -4.79 12.66
C TYR A 444 -21.15 -4.06 12.25
N PRO A 445 -20.67 -3.10 13.05
CA PRO A 445 -19.45 -2.33 12.77
C PRO A 445 -18.19 -3.19 12.59
N VAL A 446 -18.00 -4.23 13.41
CA VAL A 446 -16.80 -5.09 13.29
C VAL A 446 -16.84 -5.91 12.02
N ALA A 447 -18.00 -6.47 11.66
CA ALA A 447 -18.20 -7.18 10.40
C ALA A 447 -17.92 -6.25 9.20
N ASN A 448 -18.37 -5.00 9.26
CA ASN A 448 -18.09 -4.00 8.23
C ASN A 448 -16.58 -3.76 8.06
N MET A 449 -15.87 -3.52 9.16
CA MET A 449 -14.41 -3.34 9.12
C MET A 449 -13.71 -4.59 8.58
N CYS A 450 -14.09 -5.79 9.02
CA CYS A 450 -13.52 -7.03 8.49
C CYS A 450 -13.77 -7.18 6.98
N PHE A 451 -14.98 -6.91 6.50
CA PHE A 451 -15.32 -6.97 5.07
C PHE A 451 -14.46 -5.99 4.26
N LYS A 452 -14.32 -4.76 4.73
CA LYS A 452 -13.45 -3.74 4.14
C LYS A 452 -12.00 -4.21 4.05
N VAL A 453 -11.45 -4.79 5.12
CA VAL A 453 -10.08 -5.32 5.10
C VAL A 453 -9.94 -6.44 4.07
N TYR A 454 -10.85 -7.42 4.05
CA TYR A 454 -10.78 -8.52 3.09
C TYR A 454 -10.99 -8.06 1.65
N GLY A 455 -11.84 -7.07 1.38
CA GLY A 455 -12.10 -6.57 0.03
C GLY A 455 -11.01 -5.64 -0.51
N TYR A 456 -10.40 -4.81 0.34
CA TYR A 456 -9.39 -3.86 -0.08
C TYR A 456 -7.97 -4.44 -0.05
N ILE A 457 -7.57 -5.06 1.06
CA ILE A 457 -6.16 -5.47 1.26
C ILE A 457 -5.76 -6.62 0.38
N SER A 458 -6.68 -7.55 0.14
CA SER A 458 -6.42 -8.65 -0.77
C SER A 458 -6.11 -8.16 -2.19
N MET A 459 -6.81 -7.13 -2.68
CA MET A 459 -6.49 -6.46 -3.95
C MET A 459 -5.12 -5.77 -3.88
N THR A 460 -4.85 -4.97 -2.84
CA THR A 460 -3.56 -4.27 -2.70
C THR A 460 -2.39 -5.25 -2.65
N GLN A 461 -2.53 -6.35 -1.91
CA GLN A 461 -1.50 -7.39 -1.83
C GLN A 461 -1.32 -8.12 -3.16
N ALA A 462 -2.40 -8.37 -3.91
CA ALA A 462 -2.29 -8.94 -5.24
C ALA A 462 -1.50 -8.02 -6.20
N VAL A 463 -1.79 -6.71 -6.18
CA VAL A 463 -1.10 -5.71 -7.01
C VAL A 463 0.38 -5.60 -6.63
N THR A 464 0.71 -5.50 -5.32
CA THR A 464 2.10 -5.47 -4.84
C THR A 464 2.86 -6.74 -5.19
N PHE A 465 2.22 -7.91 -5.05
CA PHE A 465 2.81 -9.19 -5.43
C PHE A 465 3.13 -9.24 -6.94
N LEU A 466 2.22 -8.75 -7.78
CA LEU A 466 2.43 -8.63 -9.23
C LEU A 466 3.53 -7.63 -9.60
N GLN A 467 3.61 -6.52 -8.88
CA GLN A 467 4.67 -5.53 -9.02
C GLN A 467 6.04 -6.19 -8.81
N ASP A 468 6.22 -6.95 -7.73
CA ASP A 468 7.47 -7.69 -7.48
C ASP A 468 7.77 -8.73 -8.57
N PHE A 469 6.74 -9.43 -9.08
CA PHE A 469 6.92 -10.34 -10.23
C PHE A 469 7.45 -9.60 -11.46
N LYS A 470 7.00 -8.36 -11.71
CA LYS A 470 7.54 -7.51 -12.77
C LYS A 470 8.98 -7.11 -12.50
N LEU A 471 9.34 -6.75 -11.27
CA LEU A 471 10.73 -6.48 -10.89
C LEU A 471 11.63 -7.70 -11.17
N GLY A 472 11.21 -8.90 -10.77
CA GLY A 472 11.91 -10.15 -11.06
C GLY A 472 12.02 -10.44 -12.57
N HIS A 473 11.01 -10.03 -13.34
CA HIS A 473 10.98 -10.14 -14.80
C HIS A 473 12.01 -9.21 -15.49
N TYR A 474 12.22 -8.01 -14.95
CA TYR A 474 13.28 -7.09 -15.38
C TYR A 474 14.67 -7.61 -15.01
N MET A 475 14.84 -8.11 -13.80
CA MET A 475 16.13 -8.59 -13.27
C MET A 475 16.48 -10.04 -13.63
N LYS A 476 15.61 -10.72 -14.41
CA LYS A 476 15.82 -12.09 -14.91
C LYS A 476 15.98 -13.14 -13.81
N ILE A 477 15.10 -13.05 -12.81
CA ILE A 477 15.05 -13.97 -11.67
C ILE A 477 14.06 -15.10 -11.95
N PRO A 478 14.40 -16.37 -11.66
CA PRO A 478 13.49 -17.49 -11.87
C PRO A 478 12.13 -17.29 -11.16
N PRO A 479 10.98 -17.42 -11.86
CA PRO A 479 9.67 -17.16 -11.27
C PRO A 479 9.31 -18.03 -10.06
N ARG A 480 9.76 -19.28 -10.03
CA ARG A 480 9.53 -20.19 -8.89
C ARG A 480 10.26 -19.73 -7.63
N THR A 481 11.49 -19.23 -7.79
CA THR A 481 12.26 -18.68 -6.67
C THR A 481 11.64 -17.38 -6.17
N MET A 482 11.11 -16.54 -7.07
CA MET A 482 10.34 -15.35 -6.71
C MET A 482 9.12 -15.69 -5.87
N PHE A 483 8.29 -16.64 -6.35
CA PHE A 483 7.11 -17.10 -5.62
C PHE A 483 7.47 -17.65 -4.24
N MET A 484 8.48 -18.52 -4.17
CA MET A 484 8.92 -19.08 -2.90
C MET A 484 9.42 -17.99 -1.95
N ALA A 485 10.18 -16.99 -2.43
CA ALA A 485 10.65 -15.90 -1.58
C ALA A 485 9.50 -15.10 -0.96
N GLN A 486 8.47 -14.77 -1.73
CA GLN A 486 7.32 -14.02 -1.22
C GLN A 486 6.39 -14.84 -0.32
N VAL A 487 6.22 -16.13 -0.61
CA VAL A 487 5.31 -17.01 0.15
C VAL A 487 5.95 -17.60 1.40
N SER A 488 7.28 -17.79 1.42
CA SER A 488 8.01 -18.39 2.55
C SER A 488 8.15 -17.49 3.76
N VAL A 489 8.09 -16.17 3.55
CA VAL A 489 8.01 -15.18 4.62
C VAL A 489 6.69 -14.45 4.42
N PRO A 490 5.54 -15.08 4.74
CA PRO A 490 4.32 -14.31 4.84
C PRO A 490 4.57 -13.26 5.92
N ASN A 491 4.17 -12.03 5.60
CA ASN A 491 4.45 -10.77 6.29
C ASN A 491 3.91 -10.69 7.75
N THR A 492 3.65 -11.84 8.37
CA THR A 492 2.66 -12.02 9.44
C THR A 492 3.07 -13.03 10.51
N LEU A 493 4.22 -13.70 10.39
CA LEU A 493 4.77 -14.48 11.51
C LEU A 493 5.42 -13.60 12.60
N ILE A 494 5.55 -12.28 12.39
CA ILE A 494 6.46 -11.43 13.15
C ILE A 494 5.88 -10.05 13.55
N ASN A 495 4.62 -9.75 13.19
CA ASN A 495 3.92 -8.54 13.67
C ASN A 495 2.99 -8.83 14.85
#